data_AF-A0A661KE27-F1
#
_entry.id   AF-A0A661KE27-F1
#
_cell.length_a   1.000
_cell.length_b   1.000
_cell.length_c   1.000
_cell.angle_alpha   90.00
_cell.angle_beta   90.00
_cell.angle_gamma   90.00
#
_symmetry.space_group_name_H-M   'P 1'
#
loop_
_entity.id
_entity.type
_entity.pdbx_description
1 polymer ?
#
loop_
_entity_poly.entity_id
_entity_poly.type
_entity_poly.pdbx_seq_one_letter_code
_entity_poly.pdbx_strand_id
1 'polypeptide(L)'
;GVSLESRISYNDHRVSWAEFKQCFPWIMSGVGIGSAIGSLPGIGATIASYLSYANAKRRSKHPELFGKGALEGVAAAEAANNACQGPNLIPLITLGIPGNVAAALLLGAFMIKGLLPGPLFMQQNAPMLYALFTVLILSNIVTFLFGSVFIRLARYSMAVPELVLYPGIMIFGSIGSYVFRNNIFDVFAMVFFGVFGYILIKYKIPLAPVIVAFILGKMFEERLRQALAISGGNISIFFTHPISLGFILLTIVSVVFLMKRKMN
;
A
#
# COMPACT_ATOMS: atom_id res chain seq x y z
N GLY A 1 -16.71 -31.45 -23.89
CA GLY A 1 -16.89 -29.99 -23.89
C GLY A 1 -17.98 -29.65 -22.90
N VAL A 2 -17.60 -29.10 -21.75
CA VAL A 2 -18.57 -28.52 -20.81
C VAL A 2 -18.58 -27.03 -21.12
N SER A 3 -19.74 -26.53 -21.56
CA SER A 3 -19.94 -25.17 -22.05
C SER A 3 -19.48 -24.11 -21.05
N LEU A 4 -18.74 -23.12 -21.54
CA LEU A 4 -18.12 -22.03 -20.77
C LEU A 4 -19.12 -21.19 -19.94
N GLU A 5 -20.40 -21.25 -20.26
CA GLU A 5 -21.48 -20.55 -19.55
C GLU A 5 -21.88 -21.20 -18.22
N SER A 6 -21.62 -22.50 -18.01
CA SER A 6 -22.10 -23.20 -16.80
C SER A 6 -21.25 -22.93 -15.55
N ARG A 7 -20.14 -22.18 -15.67
CA ARG A 7 -19.22 -21.88 -14.56
C ARG A 7 -19.45 -20.52 -13.91
N ILE A 8 -20.27 -19.65 -14.48
CA ILE A 8 -20.50 -18.30 -13.96
C ILE A 8 -22.01 -18.14 -13.70
N SER A 9 -22.47 -18.71 -12.58
CA SER A 9 -23.80 -18.43 -12.07
C SER A 9 -23.79 -17.03 -11.44
N TYR A 10 -24.23 -16.02 -12.18
CA TYR A 10 -24.37 -14.64 -11.70
C TYR A 10 -25.31 -14.49 -10.49
N ASN A 11 -26.14 -15.51 -10.22
CA ASN A 11 -27.12 -15.55 -9.13
C ASN A 11 -26.63 -16.30 -7.88
N ASP A 12 -25.43 -16.90 -7.89
CA ASP A 12 -24.87 -17.50 -6.69
C ASP A 12 -24.02 -16.47 -5.93
N HIS A 13 -24.41 -16.22 -4.68
CA HIS A 13 -23.71 -15.29 -3.79
C HIS A 13 -22.80 -16.00 -2.80
N ARG A 14 -22.60 -17.32 -2.95
CA ARG A 14 -21.80 -18.13 -2.03
C ARG A 14 -20.72 -18.88 -2.79
N VAL A 15 -19.51 -18.85 -2.23
CA VAL A 15 -18.39 -19.64 -2.74
C VAL A 15 -18.52 -21.06 -2.23
N SER A 16 -18.59 -22.03 -3.15
CA SER A 16 -18.58 -23.46 -2.84
C SER A 16 -17.22 -23.87 -2.27
N TRP A 17 -17.21 -24.89 -1.39
CA TRP A 17 -15.95 -25.46 -0.88
C TRP A 17 -15.02 -25.97 -1.98
N ALA A 18 -15.59 -26.45 -3.09
CA ALA A 18 -14.81 -26.89 -4.25
C ALA A 18 -14.13 -25.69 -4.95
N GLU A 19 -14.83 -24.57 -5.08
CA GLU A 19 -14.30 -23.33 -5.67
C GLU A 19 -13.21 -22.72 -4.78
N PHE A 20 -13.39 -22.76 -3.46
CA PHE A 20 -12.36 -22.33 -2.51
C PHE A 20 -11.07 -23.16 -2.67
N LYS A 21 -11.19 -24.49 -2.74
CA LYS A 21 -10.03 -25.37 -2.98
C LYS A 21 -9.35 -25.11 -4.31
N GLN A 22 -10.11 -24.80 -5.36
CA GLN A 22 -9.56 -24.41 -6.66
C GLN A 22 -8.84 -23.05 -6.60
N CYS A 23 -9.34 -22.11 -5.80
CA CYS A 23 -8.76 -20.78 -5.62
C CYS A 23 -7.54 -20.77 -4.70
N PHE A 24 -7.40 -21.75 -3.81
CA PHE A 24 -6.33 -21.83 -2.81
C PHE A 24 -4.89 -21.59 -3.34
N PRO A 25 -4.42 -22.22 -4.43
CA PRO A 25 -3.08 -21.95 -4.96
C PRO A 25 -2.90 -20.49 -5.44
N TRP A 26 -3.96 -19.87 -5.94
CA TRP A 26 -3.96 -18.47 -6.37
C TRP A 26 -3.95 -17.51 -5.19
N ILE A 27 -4.70 -17.84 -4.13
CA ILE A 27 -4.66 -17.13 -2.85
C ILE A 27 -3.23 -17.17 -2.30
N MET A 28 -2.60 -18.35 -2.20
CA MET A 28 -1.24 -18.48 -1.69
C MET A 28 -0.22 -17.74 -2.55
N SER A 29 -0.36 -17.80 -3.88
CA SER A 29 0.48 -16.99 -4.77
C SER A 29 0.28 -15.48 -4.55
N GLY A 30 -0.96 -15.05 -4.33
CA GLY A 30 -1.29 -13.67 -4.02
C GLY A 30 -0.72 -13.22 -2.68
N VAL A 31 -0.78 -14.06 -1.65
CA VAL A 31 -0.17 -13.80 -0.34
C VAL A 31 1.34 -13.62 -0.46
N GLY A 32 2.03 -14.46 -1.25
CA GLY A 32 3.46 -14.33 -1.51
C GLY A 32 3.83 -13.03 -2.21
N ILE A 33 3.13 -12.69 -3.30
CA ILE A 33 3.36 -11.45 -4.06
C ILE A 33 3.01 -10.22 -3.20
N GLY A 34 1.86 -10.26 -2.53
CA GLY A 34 1.38 -9.21 -1.62
C GLY A 34 2.39 -8.92 -0.51
N SER A 35 2.87 -9.96 0.16
CA SER A 35 3.83 -9.82 1.25
C SER A 35 5.18 -9.27 0.78
N ALA A 36 5.66 -9.75 -0.37
CA ALA A 36 6.92 -9.27 -0.95
C ALA A 36 6.81 -7.78 -1.34
N ILE A 37 5.73 -7.39 -2.01
CA ILE A 37 5.51 -6.00 -2.42
C ILE A 37 5.28 -5.10 -1.20
N GLY A 38 4.54 -5.55 -0.18
CA GLY A 38 4.31 -4.78 1.03
C GLY A 38 5.58 -4.55 1.85
N SER A 39 6.55 -5.45 1.77
CA SER A 39 7.86 -5.24 2.41
C SER A 39 8.67 -4.12 1.74
N LEU A 40 8.29 -3.69 0.54
CA LEU A 40 8.98 -2.66 -0.23
C LEU A 40 8.35 -1.27 -0.01
N PRO A 41 9.15 -0.23 0.21
CA PRO A 41 8.64 1.12 0.39
C PRO A 41 8.05 1.68 -0.92
N GLY A 42 6.93 2.42 -0.81
CA GLY A 42 6.36 3.23 -1.89
C GLY A 42 5.62 2.49 -3.02
N ILE A 43 5.48 1.15 -2.99
CA ILE A 43 4.87 0.37 -4.08
C ILE A 43 3.35 0.17 -3.87
N GLY A 44 2.92 0.03 -2.63
CA GLY A 44 1.51 -0.06 -2.25
C GLY A 44 0.75 -1.31 -2.72
N ALA A 45 -0.48 -1.44 -2.21
CA ALA A 45 -1.30 -2.64 -2.39
C ALA A 45 -1.87 -2.79 -3.81
N THR A 46 -2.15 -1.67 -4.50
CA THR A 46 -2.70 -1.69 -5.87
C THR A 46 -1.76 -2.38 -6.86
N ILE A 47 -0.45 -2.09 -6.79
CA ILE A 47 0.55 -2.75 -7.65
C ILE A 47 0.66 -4.23 -7.29
N ALA A 48 0.61 -4.58 -6.00
CA ALA A 48 0.62 -5.97 -5.55
C ALA A 48 -0.56 -6.78 -6.14
N SER A 49 -1.78 -6.24 -6.04
CA SER A 49 -2.99 -6.84 -6.61
C SER A 49 -2.91 -6.98 -8.12
N TYR A 50 -2.43 -5.95 -8.82
CA TYR A 50 -2.27 -6.00 -10.28
C TYR A 50 -1.24 -7.06 -10.71
N LEU A 51 -0.07 -7.11 -10.05
CA LEU A 51 0.96 -8.11 -10.35
C LEU A 51 0.48 -9.52 -10.05
N SER A 52 -0.22 -9.72 -8.93
CA SER A 52 -0.83 -10.99 -8.57
C SER A 52 -1.87 -11.42 -9.60
N TYR A 53 -2.76 -10.51 -10.01
CA TYR A 53 -3.74 -10.74 -11.05
C TYR A 53 -3.10 -11.11 -12.39
N ALA A 54 -2.07 -10.37 -12.82
CA ALA A 54 -1.34 -10.64 -14.05
C ALA A 54 -0.62 -11.99 -14.01
N ASN A 55 -0.03 -12.34 -12.87
CA ASN A 55 0.59 -13.64 -12.65
C ASN A 55 -0.45 -14.77 -12.69
N ALA A 56 -1.61 -14.59 -12.06
CA ALA A 56 -2.71 -15.54 -12.11
C ALA A 56 -3.23 -15.74 -13.54
N LYS A 57 -3.41 -14.65 -14.30
CA LYS A 57 -3.82 -14.71 -15.71
C LYS A 57 -2.83 -15.50 -16.57
N ARG A 58 -1.52 -15.26 -16.41
CA ARG A 58 -0.46 -15.93 -17.18
C ARG A 58 -0.36 -17.43 -16.90
N ARG A 59 -0.60 -17.83 -15.66
CA ARG A 59 -0.48 -19.23 -15.21
C ARG A 59 -1.79 -20.00 -15.29
N SER A 60 -2.91 -19.32 -15.50
CA SER A 60 -4.22 -19.96 -15.58
C SER A 60 -4.33 -20.82 -16.84
N LYS A 61 -5.06 -21.93 -16.72
CA LYS A 61 -5.47 -22.76 -17.86
C LYS A 61 -6.54 -22.09 -18.72
N HIS A 62 -7.22 -21.07 -18.17
CA HIS A 62 -8.33 -20.34 -18.78
C HIS A 62 -8.11 -18.82 -18.72
N PRO A 63 -7.05 -18.28 -19.38
CA PRO A 63 -6.76 -16.85 -19.39
C PRO A 63 -7.88 -15.98 -20.00
N GLU A 64 -8.74 -16.56 -20.84
CA GLU A 64 -9.88 -15.94 -21.51
C GLU A 64 -11.01 -15.49 -20.57
N LEU A 65 -11.08 -16.06 -19.36
CA LEU A 65 -12.07 -15.71 -18.34
C LEU A 65 -11.65 -14.47 -17.53
N PHE A 66 -10.38 -14.08 -17.58
CA PHE A 66 -9.85 -12.92 -16.86
C PHE A 66 -10.37 -11.62 -17.48
N GLY A 67 -11.07 -10.82 -16.69
CA GLY A 67 -11.76 -9.60 -17.09
C GLY A 67 -13.29 -9.80 -17.21
N LYS A 68 -13.76 -11.05 -17.17
CA LYS A 68 -15.18 -11.43 -17.17
C LYS A 68 -15.65 -11.98 -15.82
N GLY A 69 -14.89 -11.73 -14.74
CA GLY A 69 -15.23 -12.19 -13.39
C GLY A 69 -14.63 -13.54 -12.99
N ALA A 70 -13.52 -14.00 -13.59
CA ALA A 70 -12.82 -15.21 -13.15
C ALA A 70 -12.47 -15.17 -11.65
N LEU A 71 -12.96 -16.16 -10.90
CA LEU A 71 -12.76 -16.30 -9.45
C LEU A 71 -11.28 -16.38 -9.09
N GLU A 72 -10.46 -17.06 -9.89
CA GLU A 72 -9.02 -17.18 -9.65
C GLU A 72 -8.32 -15.83 -9.67
N GLY A 73 -8.73 -14.94 -10.60
CA GLY A 73 -8.18 -13.60 -10.72
C GLY A 73 -8.58 -12.71 -9.54
N VAL A 74 -9.86 -12.76 -9.14
CA VAL A 74 -10.36 -12.01 -7.97
C VAL A 74 -9.66 -12.49 -6.70
N ALA A 75 -9.61 -13.81 -6.48
CA ALA A 75 -8.97 -14.40 -5.31
C ALA A 75 -7.47 -14.05 -5.22
N ALA A 76 -6.74 -14.10 -6.34
CA ALA A 76 -5.32 -13.71 -6.38
C ALA A 76 -5.11 -12.22 -6.08
N ALA A 77 -5.94 -11.33 -6.65
CA ALA A 77 -5.80 -9.88 -6.49
C ALA A 77 -6.17 -9.43 -5.07
N GLU A 78 -7.26 -9.96 -4.51
CA GLU A 78 -7.72 -9.66 -3.16
C GLU A 78 -6.80 -10.25 -2.08
N ALA A 79 -6.29 -11.46 -2.28
CA ALA A 79 -5.29 -12.04 -1.39
C ALA A 79 -4.02 -11.19 -1.34
N ALA A 80 -3.54 -10.70 -2.49
CA ALA A 80 -2.38 -9.81 -2.55
C ALA A 80 -2.64 -8.44 -1.91
N ASN A 81 -3.83 -7.88 -2.11
CA ASN A 81 -4.23 -6.60 -1.50
C ASN A 81 -4.13 -6.68 0.02
N ASN A 82 -4.77 -7.70 0.61
CA ASN A 82 -4.81 -7.89 2.05
C ASN A 82 -3.44 -8.29 2.63
N ALA A 83 -2.72 -9.19 1.96
CA ALA A 83 -1.41 -9.64 2.41
C ALA A 83 -0.36 -8.52 2.41
N CYS A 84 -0.51 -7.49 1.58
CA CYS A 84 0.41 -6.35 1.52
C CYS A 84 0.38 -5.48 2.80
N GLN A 85 -0.74 -5.45 3.51
CA GLN A 85 -0.97 -4.47 4.57
C GLN A 85 -0.14 -4.71 5.83
N GLY A 86 0.08 -5.96 6.23
CA GLY A 86 0.94 -6.26 7.37
C GLY A 86 2.41 -5.95 7.10
N PRO A 87 3.00 -6.48 6.02
CA PRO A 87 4.40 -6.23 5.66
C PRO A 87 4.73 -4.77 5.35
N ASN A 88 3.75 -3.94 4.96
CA ASN A 88 3.92 -2.47 4.86
C ASN A 88 4.38 -1.81 6.17
N LEU A 89 4.18 -2.46 7.31
CA LEU A 89 4.67 -1.99 8.60
C LEU A 89 6.16 -2.24 8.80
N ILE A 90 6.78 -3.17 8.08
CA ILE A 90 8.21 -3.47 8.21
C ILE A 90 9.04 -2.22 7.91
N PRO A 91 8.99 -1.61 6.71
CA PRO A 91 9.78 -0.40 6.43
C PRO A 91 9.32 0.80 7.27
N LEU A 92 8.03 0.86 7.62
CA LEU A 92 7.52 1.94 8.45
C LEU A 92 8.11 1.91 9.86
N ILE A 93 8.08 0.77 10.54
CA ILE A 93 8.53 0.65 11.93
C ILE A 93 10.04 0.63 12.02
N THR A 94 10.71 -0.08 11.09
CA THR A 94 12.17 -0.27 11.16
C THR A 94 12.93 0.93 10.61
N LEU A 95 12.44 1.57 9.54
CA LEU A 95 13.14 2.66 8.85
C LEU A 95 12.43 4.01 8.97
N GLY A 96 11.18 4.05 9.45
CA GLY A 96 10.36 5.25 9.40
C GLY A 96 9.88 5.61 8.00
N ILE A 97 9.93 4.66 7.05
CA ILE A 97 9.60 4.89 5.64
C ILE A 97 8.27 4.23 5.31
N PRO A 98 7.22 4.98 4.91
CA PRO A 98 5.92 4.40 4.62
C PRO A 98 5.91 3.63 3.29
N GLY A 99 5.32 2.44 3.30
CA GLY A 99 5.13 1.60 2.11
C GLY A 99 4.02 2.07 1.18
N ASN A 100 3.01 2.77 1.73
CA ASN A 100 1.84 3.25 1.00
C ASN A 100 1.21 4.46 1.73
N VAL A 101 0.11 4.97 1.17
CA VAL A 101 -0.61 6.14 1.73
C VAL A 101 -1.16 5.86 3.14
N ALA A 102 -1.68 4.66 3.40
CA ALA A 102 -2.21 4.30 4.72
C ALA A 102 -1.11 4.25 5.80
N ALA A 103 0.07 3.69 5.46
CA ALA A 103 1.24 3.68 6.31
C ALA A 103 1.80 5.09 6.55
N ALA A 104 1.71 5.98 5.55
CA ALA A 104 2.09 7.38 5.68
C ALA A 104 1.17 8.14 6.67
N LEU A 105 -0.14 7.87 6.63
CA LEU A 105 -1.08 8.42 7.63
C LEU A 105 -0.76 7.90 9.03
N LEU A 106 -0.45 6.61 9.17
CA LEU A 106 -0.03 6.02 10.45
C LEU A 106 1.27 6.64 10.98
N LEU A 107 2.25 6.88 10.10
CA LEU A 107 3.48 7.60 10.44
C LEU A 107 3.18 9.00 10.98
N GLY A 108 2.30 9.73 10.29
CA GLY A 108 1.82 11.04 10.76
C GLY A 108 1.19 10.96 12.15
N ALA A 109 0.33 9.97 12.38
CA ALA A 109 -0.29 9.75 13.69
C ALA A 109 0.73 9.44 14.79
N PHE A 110 1.76 8.65 14.50
CA PHE A 110 2.86 8.41 15.44
C PHE A 110 3.64 9.67 15.76
N MET A 111 4.02 10.44 14.74
CA MET A 111 4.74 11.69 14.92
C MET A 111 3.93 12.69 15.76
N ILE A 112 2.61 12.76 15.56
CA ILE A 112 1.69 13.57 16.38
C ILE A 112 1.72 13.13 17.84
N LYS A 113 1.83 11.83 18.11
CA LYS A 113 1.94 11.27 19.46
C LYS A 113 3.36 11.30 20.03
N GLY A 114 4.31 11.94 19.34
CA GLY A 114 5.72 11.98 19.75
C GLY A 114 6.46 10.64 19.59
N LEU A 115 5.86 9.69 18.88
CA LEU A 115 6.45 8.40 18.57
C LEU A 115 7.20 8.52 17.24
N LEU A 116 8.52 8.34 17.27
CA LEU A 116 9.34 8.35 16.07
C LEU A 116 9.67 6.89 15.66
N PRO A 117 9.10 6.38 14.56
CA PRO A 117 9.46 5.05 14.07
C PRO A 117 10.92 4.98 13.61
N GLY A 118 11.52 3.81 13.73
CA GLY A 118 12.93 3.57 13.41
C GLY A 118 13.51 2.41 14.22
N PRO A 119 14.82 2.13 14.09
CA PRO A 119 15.44 0.97 14.74
C PRO A 119 15.33 1.02 16.26
N LEU A 120 15.36 2.22 16.84
CA LEU A 120 15.20 2.45 18.27
C LEU A 120 13.75 2.32 18.77
N PHE A 121 12.76 2.47 17.88
CA PHE A 121 11.35 2.33 18.25
C PHE A 121 11.06 0.94 18.83
N MET A 122 11.67 -0.11 18.25
CA MET A 122 11.51 -1.48 18.70
C MET A 122 12.12 -1.72 20.09
N GLN A 123 13.14 -0.95 20.48
CA GLN A 123 13.78 -1.06 21.79
C GLN A 123 13.05 -0.22 22.85
N GLN A 124 12.70 1.02 22.50
CA GLN A 124 12.12 1.98 23.45
C GLN A 124 10.60 1.81 23.62
N ASN A 125 9.92 1.28 22.61
CA ASN A 125 8.46 1.18 22.57
C ASN A 125 7.99 -0.24 22.21
N ALA A 126 8.71 -1.27 22.68
CA ALA A 126 8.37 -2.68 22.42
C ALA A 126 6.90 -3.03 22.79
N PRO A 127 6.33 -2.59 23.94
CA PRO A 127 4.93 -2.86 24.25
C PRO A 127 3.96 -2.29 23.22
N MET A 128 4.24 -1.08 22.70
CA MET A 128 3.42 -0.45 21.67
C MET A 128 3.48 -1.22 20.35
N LEU A 129 4.66 -1.75 20.00
CA LEU A 129 4.83 -2.59 18.82
C LEU A 129 4.03 -3.90 18.91
N TYR A 130 4.09 -4.60 20.04
CA TYR A 130 3.30 -5.81 20.25
C TYR A 130 1.80 -5.53 20.27
N ALA A 131 1.37 -4.41 20.89
CA ALA A 131 -0.02 -3.96 20.85
C ALA A 131 -0.47 -3.71 19.39
N LEU A 132 0.37 -3.08 18.58
CA LEU A 132 0.08 -2.82 17.17
C LEU A 132 -0.09 -4.11 16.36
N PHE A 133 0.81 -5.10 16.52
CA PHE A 133 0.65 -6.39 15.85
C PHE A 133 -0.57 -7.16 16.34
N THR A 134 -0.86 -7.09 17.64
CA THR A 134 -2.07 -7.71 18.20
C THR A 134 -3.34 -7.09 17.63
N VAL A 135 -3.41 -5.76 17.58
CA VAL A 135 -4.52 -5.02 16.97
C VAL A 135 -4.62 -5.31 15.48
N LEU A 136 -3.52 -5.46 14.77
CA LEU A 136 -3.53 -5.81 13.35
C LEU A 136 -4.13 -7.20 13.10
N ILE A 137 -3.73 -8.20 13.89
CA ILE A 137 -4.29 -9.56 13.81
C ILE A 137 -5.79 -9.52 14.13
N LEU A 138 -6.17 -8.85 15.21
CA LEU A 138 -7.58 -8.71 15.60
C LEU A 138 -8.39 -7.93 14.55
N SER A 139 -7.79 -6.89 13.96
CA SER A 139 -8.40 -6.07 12.91
C SER A 139 -8.73 -6.90 11.67
N ASN A 140 -7.94 -7.91 11.32
CA ASN A 140 -8.29 -8.81 10.21
C ASN A 140 -9.57 -9.61 10.49
N ILE A 141 -9.76 -10.08 11.74
CA ILE A 141 -10.99 -10.78 12.16
C ILE A 141 -12.19 -9.82 12.09
N VAL A 142 -12.03 -8.61 12.64
CA VAL A 142 -13.06 -7.57 12.62
C VAL A 142 -13.40 -7.19 11.18
N THR A 143 -12.39 -6.99 10.32
CA THR A 143 -12.56 -6.65 8.91
C THR A 143 -13.28 -7.75 8.15
N PHE A 144 -13.01 -9.03 8.45
CA PHE A 144 -13.75 -10.13 7.86
C PHE A 144 -15.24 -10.10 8.24
N LEU A 145 -15.54 -9.95 9.55
CA LEU A 145 -16.91 -9.89 10.05
C LEU A 145 -17.67 -8.68 9.50
N PHE A 146 -17.13 -7.48 9.68
CA PHE A 146 -17.74 -6.25 9.21
C PHE A 146 -17.79 -6.19 7.69
N GLY A 147 -16.72 -6.59 7.01
CA GLY A 147 -16.64 -6.61 5.55
C GLY A 147 -17.69 -7.51 4.91
N SER A 148 -17.96 -8.68 5.51
CA SER A 148 -18.99 -9.61 5.00
C SER A 148 -20.41 -9.03 5.05
N VAL A 149 -20.70 -8.18 6.04
CA VAL A 149 -21.98 -7.47 6.15
C VAL A 149 -21.96 -6.24 5.24
N PHE A 150 -20.87 -5.48 5.29
CA PHE A 150 -20.73 -4.20 4.60
C PHE A 150 -20.69 -4.36 3.09
N ILE A 151 -20.16 -5.46 2.54
CA ILE A 151 -20.13 -5.66 1.09
C ILE A 151 -21.54 -5.69 0.47
N ARG A 152 -22.55 -6.11 1.24
CA ARG A 152 -23.97 -6.05 0.82
C ARG A 152 -24.51 -4.63 0.75
N LEU A 153 -23.99 -3.73 1.58
CA LEU A 153 -24.31 -2.30 1.58
C LEU A 153 -23.47 -1.56 0.53
N ALA A 154 -22.21 -1.94 0.35
CA ALA A 154 -21.26 -1.31 -0.56
C ALA A 154 -21.72 -1.34 -2.02
N ARG A 155 -22.54 -2.33 -2.42
CA ARG A 155 -23.17 -2.36 -3.75
C ARG A 155 -24.03 -1.12 -4.02
N TYR A 156 -24.67 -0.55 -2.98
CA TYR A 156 -25.47 0.68 -3.10
C TYR A 156 -24.57 1.92 -3.15
N SER A 157 -23.42 1.89 -2.47
CA SER A 157 -22.42 2.97 -2.55
C SER A 157 -21.88 3.15 -3.96
N MET A 158 -21.78 2.08 -4.76
CA MET A 158 -21.41 2.16 -6.18
C MET A 158 -22.47 2.83 -7.07
N ALA A 159 -23.71 2.97 -6.58
CA ALA A 159 -24.79 3.65 -7.29
C ALA A 159 -24.92 5.14 -6.91
N VAL A 160 -24.10 5.64 -5.97
CA VAL A 160 -24.12 7.05 -5.57
C VAL A 160 -23.50 7.90 -6.69
N PRO A 161 -24.22 8.90 -7.22
CA PRO A 161 -23.68 9.79 -8.24
C PRO A 161 -22.43 10.52 -7.75
N GLU A 162 -21.44 10.66 -8.62
CA GLU A 162 -20.21 11.42 -8.34
C GLU A 162 -20.49 12.85 -7.88
N LEU A 163 -21.61 13.43 -8.36
CA LEU A 163 -22.08 14.76 -7.99
C LEU A 163 -22.37 14.92 -6.49
N VAL A 164 -22.72 13.83 -5.79
CA VAL A 164 -22.94 13.83 -4.33
C VAL A 164 -21.68 13.38 -3.59
N LEU A 165 -20.94 12.44 -4.17
CA LEU A 165 -19.77 11.85 -3.56
C LEU A 165 -18.64 12.87 -3.34
N TYR A 166 -18.29 13.66 -4.36
CA TYR A 166 -17.16 14.60 -4.26
C TYR A 166 -17.41 15.74 -3.26
N PRO A 167 -18.58 16.41 -3.24
CA PRO A 167 -18.88 17.40 -2.20
C PRO A 167 -18.88 16.80 -0.79
N GLY A 168 -19.39 15.57 -0.63
CA GLY A 168 -19.34 14.86 0.65
C GLY A 168 -17.90 14.68 1.13
N ILE A 169 -17.01 14.19 0.28
CA ILE A 169 -15.57 14.05 0.59
C ILE A 169 -14.96 15.39 0.99
N MET A 170 -15.28 16.47 0.28
CA MET A 170 -14.76 17.82 0.60
C MET A 170 -15.24 18.33 1.96
N ILE A 171 -16.52 18.12 2.30
CA ILE A 171 -17.09 18.51 3.60
C ILE A 171 -16.43 17.72 4.72
N PHE A 172 -16.40 16.39 4.63
CA PHE A 172 -15.79 15.54 5.67
C PHE A 172 -14.28 15.78 5.79
N GLY A 173 -13.58 16.01 4.68
CA GLY A 173 -12.16 16.38 4.69
C GLY A 173 -11.91 17.71 5.39
N SER A 174 -12.75 18.71 5.12
CA SER A 174 -12.65 20.03 5.74
C SER A 174 -12.88 19.93 7.25
N ILE A 175 -13.93 19.21 7.68
CA ILE A 175 -14.21 18.96 9.10
C ILE A 175 -13.03 18.23 9.76
N GLY A 176 -12.52 17.16 9.12
CA GLY A 176 -11.40 16.38 9.64
C GLY A 176 -10.12 17.21 9.82
N SER A 177 -9.79 18.07 8.85
CA SER A 177 -8.63 18.95 8.94
C SER A 177 -8.78 20.00 10.05
N TYR A 178 -9.98 20.54 10.25
CA TYR A 178 -10.25 21.53 11.28
C TYR A 178 -10.19 20.94 12.69
N VAL A 179 -10.82 19.77 12.92
CA VAL A 179 -10.98 19.17 14.26
C VAL A 179 -9.63 18.83 14.90
N PHE A 180 -8.61 18.52 14.11
CA PHE A 180 -7.30 18.10 14.63
C PHE A 180 -6.61 19.18 15.50
N ARG A 181 -6.68 20.44 15.07
CA ARG A 181 -5.98 21.57 15.71
C ARG A 181 -6.87 22.76 16.01
N ASN A 182 -8.17 22.68 15.71
CA ASN A 182 -9.12 23.80 15.72
C ASN A 182 -8.57 25.03 15.00
N ASN A 183 -7.94 24.83 13.84
CA ASN A 183 -7.31 25.91 13.08
C ASN A 183 -7.85 25.95 11.63
N ILE A 184 -8.37 27.12 11.24
CA ILE A 184 -8.89 27.35 9.88
C ILE A 184 -7.79 27.26 8.81
N PHE A 185 -6.54 27.55 9.18
CA PHE A 185 -5.39 27.42 8.27
C PHE A 185 -5.24 26.00 7.75
N ASP A 186 -5.58 24.99 8.56
CA ASP A 186 -5.47 23.59 8.17
C ASP A 186 -6.49 23.22 7.09
N VAL A 187 -7.66 23.89 7.09
CA VAL A 187 -8.67 23.76 6.03
C VAL A 187 -8.16 24.38 4.74
N PHE A 188 -7.56 25.57 4.79
CA PHE A 188 -6.95 26.20 3.60
C PHE A 188 -5.80 25.36 3.04
N ALA A 189 -4.95 24.83 3.90
CA ALA A 189 -3.88 23.91 3.51
C ALA A 189 -4.44 22.64 2.87
N MET A 190 -5.51 22.06 3.43
CA MET A 190 -6.20 20.90 2.85
C MET A 190 -6.71 21.20 1.44
N VAL A 191 -7.38 22.34 1.22
CA VAL A 191 -7.88 22.73 -0.10
C VAL A 191 -6.71 22.94 -1.07
N PHE A 192 -5.66 23.65 -0.65
CA PHE A 192 -4.47 23.88 -1.46
C PHE A 192 -3.81 22.56 -1.91
N PHE A 193 -3.56 21.65 -0.97
CA PHE A 193 -2.96 20.35 -1.28
C PHE A 193 -3.91 19.43 -2.05
N GLY A 194 -5.23 19.57 -1.88
CA GLY A 194 -6.24 18.90 -2.69
C GLY A 194 -6.16 19.33 -4.16
N VAL A 195 -6.11 20.64 -4.42
CA VAL A 195 -5.92 21.19 -5.77
C VAL A 195 -4.56 20.79 -6.35
N PHE A 196 -3.50 20.86 -5.56
CA PHE A 196 -2.17 20.42 -5.96
C PHE A 196 -2.15 18.93 -6.34
N GLY A 197 -2.77 18.07 -5.52
CA GLY A 197 -2.93 16.65 -5.81
C GLY A 197 -3.71 16.40 -7.10
N TYR A 198 -4.79 17.16 -7.34
CA TYR A 198 -5.54 17.10 -8.60
C TYR A 198 -4.68 17.46 -9.81
N ILE A 199 -3.85 18.50 -9.71
CA ILE A 199 -2.91 18.90 -10.77
C ILE A 199 -1.92 17.77 -11.06
N LEU A 200 -1.34 17.14 -10.03
CA LEU A 200 -0.42 16.02 -10.20
C LEU A 200 -1.07 14.84 -10.93
N ILE A 201 -2.30 14.48 -10.56
CA ILE A 201 -3.07 13.42 -11.21
C ILE A 201 -3.32 13.78 -12.68
N LYS A 202 -3.67 15.03 -12.98
CA LYS A 202 -3.90 15.52 -14.35
C LYS A 202 -2.65 15.40 -15.23
N TYR A 203 -1.47 15.63 -14.66
CA TYR A 203 -0.18 15.44 -15.33
C TYR A 203 0.35 14.00 -15.27
N LYS A 204 -0.44 13.03 -14.77
CA LYS A 204 -0.06 11.62 -14.59
C LYS A 204 1.18 11.42 -13.68
N ILE A 205 1.41 12.36 -12.77
CA ILE A 205 2.46 12.24 -11.76
C ILE A 205 1.94 11.36 -10.62
N PRO A 206 2.61 10.26 -10.28
CA PRO A 206 2.14 9.37 -9.22
C PRO A 206 2.15 10.07 -7.85
N LEU A 207 0.99 10.11 -7.19
CA LEU A 207 0.84 10.80 -5.89
C LEU A 207 1.61 10.11 -4.75
N ALA A 208 1.70 8.78 -4.77
CA ALA A 208 2.37 8.02 -3.72
C ALA A 208 3.85 8.40 -3.55
N PRO A 209 4.69 8.44 -4.61
CA PRO A 209 6.05 8.97 -4.54
C PRO A 209 6.15 10.40 -4.00
N VAL A 210 5.19 11.29 -4.32
CA VAL A 210 5.20 12.68 -3.83
C VAL A 210 4.98 12.72 -2.32
N ILE A 211 4.00 11.97 -1.80
CA ILE A 211 3.75 11.87 -0.36
C ILE A 211 4.95 11.24 0.36
N VAL A 212 5.52 10.17 -0.19
CA VAL A 212 6.73 9.53 0.34
C VAL A 212 7.88 10.54 0.35
N ALA A 213 8.13 11.26 -0.74
CA ALA A 213 9.19 12.27 -0.81
C ALA A 213 8.98 13.42 0.17
N PHE A 214 7.74 13.88 0.37
CA PHE A 214 7.42 14.94 1.34
C PHE A 214 7.77 14.52 2.78
N ILE A 215 7.38 13.29 3.16
CA ILE A 215 7.65 12.74 4.48
C ILE A 215 9.15 12.44 4.65
N LEU A 216 9.75 11.76 3.67
CA LEU A 216 11.15 11.34 3.72
C LEU A 216 12.11 12.50 3.54
N GLY A 217 11.73 13.61 2.91
CA GLY A 217 12.66 14.68 2.56
C GLY A 217 13.40 15.21 3.78
N LYS A 218 12.66 15.55 4.83
CA LYS A 218 13.25 16.01 6.09
C LYS A 218 14.12 14.94 6.75
N MET A 219 13.62 13.70 6.82
CA MET A 219 14.37 12.58 7.40
C MET A 219 15.67 12.31 6.63
N PHE A 220 15.60 12.34 5.30
CA PHE A 220 16.74 12.15 4.41
C PHE A 220 17.79 13.23 4.64
N GLU A 221 17.38 14.50 4.69
CA GLU A 221 18.30 15.62 4.93
C GLU A 221 19.00 15.49 6.30
N GLU A 222 18.24 15.16 7.35
CA GLU A 222 18.79 14.94 8.69
C GLU A 222 19.81 13.79 8.71
N ARG A 223 19.50 12.66 8.07
CA ARG A 223 20.41 11.50 7.99
C ARG A 223 21.60 11.75 7.10
N LEU A 224 21.42 12.46 5.98
CA LEU A 224 22.51 12.85 5.08
C LEU A 224 23.48 13.77 5.81
N ARG A 225 22.96 14.80 6.51
CA ARG A 225 23.74 15.72 7.33
C ARG A 225 24.47 14.99 8.45
N GLN A 226 23.80 14.05 9.12
CA GLN A 226 24.41 13.21 10.16
C GLN A 226 25.54 12.35 9.60
N ALA A 227 25.35 11.69 8.46
CA ALA A 227 26.37 10.86 7.83
C ALA A 227 27.59 11.70 7.39
N LEU A 228 27.34 12.87 6.79
CA LEU A 228 28.41 13.79 6.39
C LEU A 228 29.16 14.33 7.62
N ALA A 229 28.45 14.67 8.70
CA ALA A 229 29.09 15.10 9.95
C ALA A 229 30.00 14.02 10.55
N ILE A 230 29.56 12.75 10.55
CA ILE A 230 30.38 11.62 11.02
C ILE A 230 31.62 11.42 10.14
N SER A 231 31.49 11.63 8.83
CA SER A 231 32.59 11.48 7.86
C SER A 231 33.55 12.67 7.79
N GLY A 232 33.31 13.75 8.53
CA GLY A 232 34.04 15.01 8.39
C GLY A 232 33.80 15.73 7.05
N GLY A 233 32.63 15.54 6.43
CA GLY A 233 32.24 16.10 5.14
C GLY A 233 32.65 15.28 3.92
N ASN A 234 33.24 14.10 4.12
CA ASN A 234 33.73 13.27 3.02
C ASN A 234 32.63 12.35 2.44
N ILE A 235 32.18 12.65 1.23
CA ILE A 235 31.15 11.91 0.49
C ILE A 235 31.56 10.45 0.20
N SER A 236 32.86 10.11 0.26
CA SER A 236 33.33 8.72 0.10
C SER A 236 32.73 7.74 1.10
N ILE A 237 32.18 8.21 2.24
CA ILE A 237 31.51 7.36 3.23
C ILE A 237 30.39 6.49 2.62
N PHE A 238 29.72 6.97 1.57
CA PHE A 238 28.67 6.21 0.90
C PHE A 238 29.21 5.00 0.10
N PHE A 239 30.48 5.03 -0.29
CA PHE A 239 31.14 3.95 -1.03
C PHE A 239 31.98 3.05 -0.13
N THR A 240 32.48 3.56 0.99
CA THR A 240 33.30 2.77 1.93
C THR A 240 32.46 1.95 2.89
N HIS A 241 31.25 2.39 3.24
CA HIS A 241 30.39 1.65 4.16
C HIS A 241 29.70 0.47 3.42
N PRO A 242 29.90 -0.79 3.85
CA PRO A 242 29.49 -1.98 3.08
C PRO A 242 27.97 -2.06 2.83
N ILE A 243 27.16 -1.60 3.78
CA ILE A 243 25.69 -1.55 3.63
C ILE A 243 25.27 -0.51 2.58
N SER A 244 25.87 0.68 2.61
CA SER A 244 25.58 1.76 1.65
C SER A 244 25.99 1.34 0.24
N LEU A 245 27.20 0.78 0.09
CA LEU A 245 27.68 0.24 -1.18
C LEU A 245 26.76 -0.88 -1.70
N GLY A 246 26.29 -1.76 -0.81
CA GLY A 246 25.33 -2.81 -1.15
C GLY A 246 24.03 -2.24 -1.74
N PHE A 247 23.43 -1.23 -1.11
CA PHE A 247 22.23 -0.57 -1.63
C PHE A 247 22.47 0.17 -2.95
N ILE A 248 23.63 0.82 -3.11
CA ILE A 248 24.00 1.48 -4.38
C ILE A 248 24.13 0.45 -5.51
N LEU A 249 24.85 -0.65 -5.27
CA LEU A 249 24.99 -1.73 -6.25
C LEU A 249 23.65 -2.36 -6.61
N LEU A 250 22.80 -2.64 -5.61
CA LEU A 250 21.47 -3.20 -5.83
C LEU A 250 20.57 -2.26 -6.63
N THR A 251 20.68 -0.95 -6.39
CA THR A 251 20.00 0.08 -7.18
C THR A 251 20.48 0.07 -8.63
N ILE A 252 21.79 0.05 -8.87
CA ILE A 252 22.38 -0.02 -10.23
C ILE A 252 21.91 -1.28 -10.95
N VAL A 253 21.99 -2.44 -10.31
CA VAL A 253 21.54 -3.73 -10.88
C VAL A 253 20.06 -3.69 -11.23
N SER A 254 19.22 -3.15 -10.33
CA SER A 254 17.78 -3.01 -10.56
C SER A 254 17.48 -2.13 -11.78
N VAL A 255 18.14 -0.98 -11.90
CA VAL A 255 17.98 -0.06 -13.04
C VAL A 255 18.43 -0.71 -14.34
N VAL A 256 19.61 -1.35 -14.36
CA VAL A 256 20.14 -2.03 -15.55
C VAL A 256 19.22 -3.16 -15.99
N PHE A 257 18.72 -3.96 -15.04
CA PHE A 257 17.75 -5.03 -15.32
C PHE A 257 16.45 -4.48 -15.91
N LEU A 258 15.93 -3.38 -15.36
CA LEU A 258 14.72 -2.73 -15.84
C LEU A 258 14.90 -2.17 -17.26
N MET A 259 16.05 -1.55 -17.54
CA MET A 259 16.38 -1.05 -18.88
C MET A 259 16.46 -2.16 -19.91
N LYS A 260 17.14 -3.28 -19.60
CA LYS A 260 17.22 -4.45 -20.49
C LYS A 260 15.85 -5.06 -20.77
N ARG A 261 14.97 -5.10 -19.78
CA ARG A 261 13.60 -5.63 -19.93
C ARG A 261 12.67 -4.70 -20.72
N LYS A 262 12.96 -3.39 -20.78
CA LYS A 262 12.18 -2.43 -21.59
C LYS A 262 12.62 -2.42 -23.07
N MET A 263 13.85 -2.85 -23.34
CA MET A 263 14.40 -2.99 -24.70
C MET A 263 14.03 -4.31 -25.39
N ASN A 264 13.65 -5.35 -24.63
CA ASN A 264 13.13 -6.63 -25.14
C ASN A 264 11.60 -6.69 -25.04
#